data_AF-A0A956KCH5-F1
#
_entry.id   AF-A0A956KCH5-F1
#
_cell.length_a   1.000
_cell.length_b   1.000
_cell.length_c   1.000
_cell.angle_alpha   90.00
_cell.angle_beta   90.00
_cell.angle_gamma   90.00
#
_symmetry.space_group_name_H-M   'P 1'
#
loop_
_entity.id
_entity.type
_entity.pdbx_description
1 polymer ?
#
loop_
_entity_poly.entity_id
_entity_poly.type
_entity_poly.pdbx_seq_one_letter_code
_entity_poly.pdbx_strand_id
1 'polypeptide(L)'
;MPTRTPLGLLLIVALAAACSTSTSGEDEPVTGLNPDDFPAEALAAEITTEACTLSGGTKTTCYRVTITGAPANHAVGPFCPRTIDDGPADAGVWIEDGQVWDLDGAFITGLASFYDDASWQLYDPVSGEVNVTDTQESCNAAARPDVDPAYQNYCVECSLDYIADSTITFLIPTEPVFQDTTSDFGMMGKVGVSLSGVVFDPPAPVDAILGAHTIAAFDDCGGHVNPHTGYHYHAATGCSVEVAQDDGHAPLLGYAMDGFGIYGMVDGDGSEPSDLDECRGHSDDARGYHYHVASAGENMFIGCLHGEAGSAQ
;
A
#
# COMPACT_ATOMS: atom_id res chain seq x y z
N MET A 1 34.91 64.43 -65.60
CA MET A 1 33.76 63.53 -65.82
C MET A 1 33.76 62.49 -64.71
N PRO A 2 32.87 62.60 -63.71
CA PRO A 2 32.70 61.60 -62.67
C PRO A 2 31.58 60.65 -63.10
N THR A 3 31.90 59.41 -63.45
CA THR A 3 30.89 58.39 -63.76
C THR A 3 30.57 57.61 -62.50
N ARG A 4 29.31 57.78 -62.06
CA ARG A 4 28.65 57.21 -60.90
C ARG A 4 28.71 55.68 -60.92
N THR A 5 29.15 55.09 -59.81
CA THR A 5 28.95 53.67 -59.48
C THR A 5 27.50 53.45 -59.06
N PRO A 6 26.74 52.52 -59.68
CA PRO A 6 25.42 52.15 -59.18
C PRO A 6 25.53 51.10 -58.07
N LEU A 7 24.69 51.33 -57.06
CA LEU A 7 24.48 50.58 -55.84
C LEU A 7 23.92 49.17 -56.18
N GLY A 8 24.66 48.11 -55.84
CA GLY A 8 24.21 46.73 -55.93
C GLY A 8 23.36 46.35 -54.72
N LEU A 9 22.12 45.96 -54.98
CA LEU A 9 21.07 45.60 -54.04
C LEU A 9 21.46 44.37 -53.20
N LEU A 10 21.48 44.52 -51.86
CA LEU A 10 21.69 43.45 -50.90
C LEU A 10 20.37 42.65 -50.77
N LEU A 11 20.33 41.40 -51.25
CA LEU A 11 19.20 40.50 -51.05
C LEU A 11 19.45 39.72 -49.75
N ILE A 12 18.91 40.21 -48.63
CA ILE A 12 18.85 39.45 -47.38
C ILE A 12 17.70 38.46 -47.50
N VAL A 13 18.01 37.19 -47.71
CA VAL A 13 17.04 36.10 -47.58
C VAL A 13 16.80 35.90 -46.08
N ALA A 14 15.63 36.30 -45.61
CA ALA A 14 15.16 36.03 -44.26
C ALA A 14 14.88 34.53 -44.11
N LEU A 15 15.78 33.80 -43.44
CA LEU A 15 15.47 32.48 -42.94
C LEU A 15 14.83 32.66 -41.55
N ALA A 16 13.51 32.82 -41.52
CA ALA A 16 12.76 32.71 -40.28
C ALA A 16 12.84 31.24 -39.83
N ALA A 17 13.73 30.95 -38.89
CA ALA A 17 13.67 29.72 -38.12
C ALA A 17 12.38 29.77 -37.30
N ALA A 18 11.34 29.10 -37.79
CA ALA A 18 10.21 28.74 -36.94
C ALA A 18 10.76 27.73 -35.92
N CYS A 19 11.05 28.19 -34.71
CA CYS A 19 11.13 27.31 -33.56
C CYS A 19 9.73 26.72 -33.38
N SER A 20 9.54 25.50 -33.87
CA SER A 20 8.44 24.65 -33.43
C SER A 20 8.73 24.30 -31.97
N THR A 21 8.22 25.10 -31.06
CA THR A 21 7.95 24.65 -29.70
C THR A 21 6.92 23.55 -29.79
N SER A 22 7.39 22.30 -29.78
CA SER A 22 6.56 21.12 -29.52
C SER A 22 6.10 21.19 -28.07
N THR A 23 4.99 21.89 -27.86
CA THR A 23 4.15 21.75 -26.68
C THR A 23 3.12 20.69 -27.03
N SER A 24 3.39 19.45 -26.67
CA SER A 24 2.45 18.34 -26.75
C SER A 24 2.82 17.32 -25.67
N GLY A 25 2.52 17.67 -24.42
CA GLY A 25 1.97 16.67 -23.51
C GLY A 25 0.48 16.70 -23.82
N GLU A 26 0.00 15.74 -24.60
CA GLU A 26 -1.41 15.40 -24.54
C GLU A 26 -1.55 14.73 -23.16
N ASP A 27 -2.34 15.32 -22.27
CA ASP A 27 -2.65 14.72 -20.97
C ASP A 27 -3.36 13.38 -21.28
N GLU A 28 -2.62 12.28 -21.16
CA GLU A 28 -3.19 10.94 -21.23
C GLU A 28 -4.29 10.85 -20.16
N PRO A 29 -5.49 10.34 -20.50
CA PRO A 29 -6.61 10.32 -19.56
C PRO A 29 -6.28 9.35 -18.42
N VAL A 30 -5.80 9.89 -17.30
CA VAL A 30 -5.67 9.13 -16.07
C VAL A 30 -7.08 8.76 -15.60
N THR A 31 -7.36 7.47 -15.54
CA THR A 31 -8.67 6.99 -15.08
C THR A 31 -8.70 7.07 -13.55
N GLY A 32 -9.41 8.08 -13.03
CA GLY A 32 -9.64 8.22 -11.60
C GLY A 32 -10.44 7.06 -11.00
N LEU A 33 -10.61 7.08 -9.68
CA LEU A 33 -11.34 6.05 -8.94
C LEU A 33 -12.74 5.80 -9.51
N ASN A 34 -13.09 4.52 -9.69
CA ASN A 34 -14.43 4.08 -10.06
C ASN A 34 -15.19 3.60 -8.80
N PRO A 35 -16.23 4.34 -8.35
CA PRO A 35 -16.98 3.97 -7.15
C PRO A 35 -17.69 2.61 -7.23
N ASP A 36 -18.04 2.16 -8.43
CA ASP A 36 -18.80 0.93 -8.65
C ASP A 36 -17.96 -0.34 -8.40
N ASP A 37 -16.63 -0.21 -8.32
CA ASP A 37 -15.72 -1.32 -8.05
C ASP A 37 -15.62 -1.69 -6.57
N PHE A 38 -16.19 -0.86 -5.67
CA PHE A 38 -16.24 -1.12 -4.23
C PHE A 38 -17.52 -1.87 -3.86
N PRO A 39 -17.45 -3.07 -3.25
CA PRO A 39 -18.61 -3.73 -2.68
C PRO A 39 -19.29 -2.86 -1.62
N ALA A 40 -20.60 -2.98 -1.46
CA ALA A 40 -21.34 -2.18 -0.48
C ALA A 40 -20.85 -2.44 0.95
N GLU A 41 -20.43 -3.66 1.26
CA GLU A 41 -19.89 -4.10 2.55
C GLU A 41 -18.53 -3.48 2.89
N ALA A 42 -17.78 -3.03 1.86
CA ALA A 42 -16.50 -2.33 2.04
C ALA A 42 -16.71 -0.89 2.57
N LEU A 43 -17.89 -0.32 2.36
CA LEU A 43 -18.16 1.10 2.54
C LEU A 43 -19.13 1.34 3.71
N ALA A 44 -18.77 2.27 4.59
CA ALA A 44 -19.66 2.75 5.64
C ALA A 44 -20.67 3.79 5.13
N ALA A 45 -20.40 4.39 3.98
CA ALA A 45 -21.28 5.31 3.28
C ALA A 45 -21.02 5.28 1.77
N GLU A 46 -22.02 5.67 0.97
CA GLU A 46 -21.85 5.86 -0.48
C GLU A 46 -20.69 6.83 -0.77
N ILE A 47 -19.86 6.49 -1.76
CA ILE A 47 -18.76 7.35 -2.19
C ILE A 47 -19.35 8.64 -2.78
N THR A 48 -18.88 9.78 -2.27
CA THR A 48 -19.28 11.10 -2.74
C THR A 48 -18.06 11.89 -3.20
N THR A 49 -18.26 13.11 -3.70
CA THR A 49 -17.15 14.02 -4.04
C THR A 49 -17.23 15.32 -3.25
N GLU A 50 -16.08 15.86 -2.84
CA GLU A 50 -15.98 17.16 -2.18
C GLU A 50 -14.74 17.94 -2.59
N ALA A 51 -14.73 19.25 -2.33
CA ALA A 51 -13.54 20.06 -2.54
C ALA A 51 -12.47 19.73 -1.50
N CYS A 52 -11.23 19.52 -1.94
CA CYS A 52 -10.11 19.16 -1.09
C CYS A 52 -8.86 19.99 -1.44
N THR A 53 -7.81 19.87 -0.63
CA THR A 53 -6.48 20.39 -0.94
C THR A 53 -5.48 19.26 -0.76
N LEU A 54 -4.73 18.96 -1.82
CA LEU A 54 -3.74 17.88 -1.84
C LEU A 54 -2.45 18.31 -1.14
N SER A 55 -1.55 17.36 -0.93
CA SER A 55 -0.30 17.54 -0.17
C SER A 55 0.64 18.60 -0.76
N GLY A 56 0.64 18.81 -2.08
CA GLY A 56 1.39 19.88 -2.76
C GLY A 56 0.68 21.24 -2.77
N GLY A 57 -0.53 21.32 -2.21
CA GLY A 57 -1.32 22.54 -2.11
C GLY A 57 -2.31 22.74 -3.25
N THR A 58 -2.41 21.81 -4.20
CA THR A 58 -3.38 21.87 -5.29
C THR A 58 -4.80 21.75 -4.75
N LYS A 59 -5.67 22.67 -5.17
CA LYS A 59 -7.10 22.66 -4.83
C LYS A 59 -7.86 21.95 -5.94
N THR A 60 -8.55 20.86 -5.61
CA THR A 60 -9.25 20.02 -6.58
C THR A 60 -10.53 19.43 -5.96
N THR A 61 -11.15 18.50 -6.68
CA THR A 61 -12.22 17.63 -6.18
C THR A 61 -11.62 16.28 -5.79
N CYS A 62 -12.03 15.76 -4.65
CA CYS A 62 -11.67 14.42 -4.19
C CYS A 62 -12.93 13.56 -4.04
N TYR A 63 -12.80 12.27 -4.32
CA TYR A 63 -13.69 11.25 -3.79
C TYR A 63 -13.54 11.18 -2.28
N ARG A 64 -14.67 11.18 -1.57
CA ARG A 64 -14.78 10.84 -0.15
C ARG A 64 -15.18 9.37 -0.05
N VAL A 65 -14.22 8.54 0.35
CA VAL A 65 -14.40 7.09 0.52
C VAL A 65 -14.34 6.78 2.01
N THR A 66 -15.44 6.34 2.61
CA THR A 66 -15.47 5.96 4.03
C THR A 66 -15.63 4.45 4.14
N ILE A 67 -14.61 3.77 4.66
CA ILE A 67 -14.58 2.31 4.82
C ILE A 67 -15.04 1.87 6.22
N THR A 68 -15.50 0.63 6.33
CA THR A 68 -16.02 0.02 7.58
C THR A 68 -14.92 -0.50 8.51
N GLY A 69 -13.66 -0.56 8.05
CA GLY A 69 -12.52 -1.05 8.84
C GLY A 69 -12.38 -2.58 8.90
N ALA A 70 -13.29 -3.31 8.24
CA ALA A 70 -13.23 -4.76 8.06
C ALA A 70 -13.31 -5.10 6.55
N PRO A 71 -12.63 -6.17 6.10
CA PRO A 71 -12.66 -6.57 4.70
C PRO A 71 -14.05 -7.06 4.28
N ALA A 72 -14.47 -6.66 3.08
CA ALA A 72 -15.77 -7.03 2.53
C ALA A 72 -15.89 -8.49 2.08
N ASN A 73 -14.76 -9.17 1.85
CA ASN A 73 -14.72 -10.39 1.05
C ASN A 73 -14.04 -11.60 1.72
N HIS A 74 -13.47 -11.44 2.93
CA HIS A 74 -12.88 -12.56 3.66
C HIS A 74 -13.01 -12.39 5.18
N ALA A 75 -12.80 -13.48 5.92
CA ALA A 75 -12.68 -13.42 7.37
C ALA A 75 -11.27 -12.96 7.75
N VAL A 76 -11.17 -12.21 8.85
CA VAL A 76 -9.89 -11.76 9.40
C VAL A 76 -9.29 -12.86 10.28
N GLY A 77 -7.98 -13.10 10.13
CA GLY A 77 -7.27 -14.19 10.79
C GLY A 77 -7.40 -15.54 10.07
N PRO A 78 -6.76 -16.61 10.58
CA PRO A 78 -5.99 -16.68 11.83
C PRO A 78 -4.70 -15.84 11.83
N PHE A 79 -4.16 -15.57 13.02
CA PHE A 79 -2.92 -14.80 13.21
C PHE A 79 -1.88 -15.64 13.96
N CYS A 80 -1.89 -15.61 15.29
CA CYS A 80 -0.94 -16.37 16.09
C CYS A 80 -1.41 -17.83 16.25
N PRO A 81 -0.51 -18.82 16.13
CA PRO A 81 -0.79 -20.16 16.60
C PRO A 81 -1.06 -20.12 18.11
N ARG A 82 -1.92 -21.01 18.59
CA ARG A 82 -2.19 -21.18 20.02
C ARG A 82 -1.20 -22.12 20.67
N THR A 83 -0.70 -23.10 19.91
CA THR A 83 0.29 -24.07 20.39
C THR A 83 1.40 -24.30 19.37
N ILE A 84 2.54 -24.84 19.83
CA ILE A 84 3.65 -25.25 18.97
C ILE A 84 3.35 -26.47 18.08
N ASP A 85 2.18 -27.10 18.24
CA ASP A 85 1.70 -28.19 17.39
C ASP A 85 0.78 -27.70 16.26
N ASP A 86 0.38 -26.42 16.28
CA ASP A 86 -0.49 -25.83 15.28
C ASP A 86 0.24 -25.70 13.94
N GLY A 87 -0.44 -26.06 12.85
CA GLY A 87 0.11 -25.99 11.50
C GLY A 87 -0.26 -24.70 10.77
N PRO A 88 0.19 -24.53 9.52
CA PRO A 88 -0.07 -23.33 8.71
C PRO A 88 -1.55 -22.98 8.51
N ALA A 89 -2.47 -23.95 8.64
CA ALA A 89 -3.91 -23.67 8.49
C ALA A 89 -4.54 -23.02 9.74
N ASP A 90 -3.84 -23.08 10.88
CA ASP A 90 -4.31 -22.60 12.18
C ASP A 90 -3.55 -21.33 12.62
N ALA A 91 -2.62 -20.85 11.79
CA ALA A 91 -1.79 -19.67 11.99
C ALA A 91 -1.80 -18.81 10.72
N GLY A 92 -1.40 -17.56 10.84
CA GLY A 92 -1.15 -16.68 9.70
C GLY A 92 0.31 -16.74 9.28
N VAL A 93 0.82 -15.59 8.83
CA VAL A 93 2.16 -15.48 8.24
C VAL A 93 3.01 -14.40 8.92
N TRP A 94 4.32 -14.50 8.69
CA TRP A 94 5.30 -13.49 9.03
C TRP A 94 6.13 -13.11 7.79
N ILE A 95 6.43 -11.83 7.63
CA ILE A 95 7.19 -11.31 6.49
C ILE A 95 8.58 -10.91 6.97
N GLU A 96 9.61 -11.55 6.43
CA GLU A 96 11.00 -11.33 6.83
C GLU A 96 11.96 -11.68 5.69
N ASP A 97 13.01 -10.88 5.53
CA ASP A 97 14.11 -11.13 4.57
C ASP A 97 13.64 -11.40 3.13
N GLY A 98 12.61 -10.67 2.68
CA GLY A 98 12.08 -10.81 1.32
C GLY A 98 11.19 -12.04 1.13
N GLN A 99 10.78 -12.71 2.22
CA GLN A 99 10.01 -13.95 2.18
C GLN A 99 8.78 -13.88 3.09
N VAL A 100 7.79 -14.71 2.76
CA VAL A 100 6.62 -14.97 3.59
C VAL A 100 6.79 -16.33 4.22
N TRP A 101 6.68 -16.39 5.54
CA TRP A 101 6.83 -17.60 6.35
C TRP A 101 5.50 -17.93 7.00
N ASP A 102 5.10 -19.20 6.94
CA ASP A 102 3.99 -19.68 7.76
C ASP A 102 4.40 -19.51 9.24
N LEU A 103 3.60 -18.79 10.02
CA LEU A 103 3.85 -18.54 11.45
C LEU A 103 3.42 -19.75 12.30
N ASP A 104 3.65 -20.96 11.79
CA ASP A 104 3.22 -22.19 12.44
C ASP A 104 4.07 -22.50 13.69
N GLY A 105 3.70 -23.56 14.41
CA GLY A 105 4.42 -23.98 15.61
C GLY A 105 5.89 -24.34 15.36
N ALA A 106 6.22 -24.84 14.16
CA ALA A 106 7.61 -25.14 13.79
C ALA A 106 8.43 -23.86 13.62
N PHE A 107 7.85 -22.82 13.02
CA PHE A 107 8.47 -21.49 12.96
C PHE A 107 8.67 -20.90 14.35
N ILE A 108 7.63 -20.89 15.21
CA ILE A 108 7.69 -20.37 16.58
C ILE A 108 8.80 -21.04 17.41
N THR A 109 8.93 -22.36 17.32
CA THR A 109 10.01 -23.09 18.03
C THR A 109 11.39 -22.88 17.42
N GLY A 110 11.44 -22.48 16.15
CA GLY A 110 12.66 -22.20 15.38
C GLY A 110 13.22 -20.78 15.52
N LEU A 111 12.46 -19.83 16.05
CA LEU A 111 12.81 -18.39 16.11
C LEU A 111 14.23 -18.11 16.62
N ALA A 112 14.64 -18.76 17.70
CA ALA A 112 15.98 -18.57 18.27
C ALA A 112 17.11 -18.97 17.32
N SER A 113 16.88 -19.99 16.48
CA SER A 113 17.84 -20.40 15.45
C SER A 113 17.74 -19.53 14.20
N PHE A 114 16.51 -19.12 13.85
CA PHE A 114 16.24 -18.25 12.70
C PHE A 114 16.95 -16.90 12.84
N TYR A 115 16.85 -16.28 14.02
CA TYR A 115 17.46 -14.98 14.31
C TYR A 115 18.86 -15.05 14.98
N ASP A 116 19.42 -16.25 15.17
CA ASP A 116 20.69 -16.48 15.92
C ASP A 116 20.70 -15.79 17.30
N ASP A 117 19.57 -15.86 18.01
CA ASP A 117 19.39 -15.23 19.32
C ASP A 117 18.59 -16.13 20.26
N ALA A 118 19.28 -16.66 21.28
CA ALA A 118 18.71 -17.57 22.27
C ALA A 118 17.70 -16.91 23.23
N SER A 119 17.49 -15.60 23.16
CA SER A 119 16.50 -14.89 23.98
C SER A 119 15.07 -14.97 23.43
N TRP A 120 14.88 -15.43 22.19
CA TRP A 120 13.57 -15.74 21.63
C TRP A 120 12.93 -16.95 22.33
N GLN A 121 11.79 -16.73 22.97
CA GLN A 121 11.00 -17.77 23.67
C GLN A 121 9.51 -17.38 23.70
N LEU A 122 8.84 -17.42 22.55
CA LEU A 122 7.42 -17.04 22.41
C LEU A 122 6.42 -18.04 22.99
N TYR A 123 6.88 -19.15 23.57
CA TYR A 123 6.01 -20.22 24.05
C TYR A 123 6.48 -20.75 25.41
N ASP A 124 5.59 -21.37 26.16
CA ASP A 124 5.94 -22.12 27.37
C ASP A 124 6.57 -23.47 26.97
N PRO A 125 7.82 -23.77 27.37
CA PRO A 125 8.52 -24.98 26.94
C PRO A 125 8.00 -26.28 27.60
N VAL A 126 7.13 -26.18 28.60
CA VAL A 126 6.51 -27.31 29.28
C VAL A 126 5.14 -27.65 28.67
N SER A 127 4.28 -26.64 28.46
CA SER A 127 2.95 -26.85 27.90
C SER A 127 2.92 -26.81 26.37
N GLY A 128 3.84 -26.09 25.74
CA GLY A 128 3.83 -25.81 24.30
C GLY A 128 2.84 -24.72 23.90
N GLU A 129 2.21 -24.04 24.85
CA GLU A 129 1.31 -22.91 24.57
C GLU A 129 2.11 -21.69 24.13
N VAL A 130 1.65 -21.01 23.07
CA VAL A 130 2.24 -19.77 22.59
C VAL A 130 1.72 -18.60 23.41
N ASN A 131 2.62 -17.70 23.79
CA ASN A 131 2.31 -16.44 24.45
C ASN A 131 1.64 -15.51 23.42
N VAL A 132 0.32 -15.37 23.50
CA VAL A 132 -0.47 -14.56 22.56
C VAL A 132 -1.16 -13.40 23.29
N THR A 133 -1.28 -12.24 22.64
CA THR A 133 -2.11 -11.15 23.13
C THR A 133 -3.57 -11.38 22.74
N ASP A 134 -4.38 -11.87 23.67
CA ASP A 134 -5.78 -12.29 23.44
C ASP A 134 -6.83 -11.38 24.09
N THR A 135 -6.40 -10.24 24.63
CA THR A 135 -7.26 -9.19 25.20
C THR A 135 -6.93 -7.83 24.61
N GLN A 136 -7.92 -6.93 24.62
CA GLN A 136 -7.72 -5.52 24.24
C GLN A 136 -6.60 -4.85 25.05
N GLU A 137 -6.47 -5.16 26.34
CA GLU A 137 -5.41 -4.62 27.20
C GLU A 137 -4.03 -5.09 26.73
N SER A 138 -3.86 -6.39 26.48
CA SER A 138 -2.60 -6.95 25.98
C SER A 138 -2.25 -6.45 24.58
N CYS A 139 -3.23 -6.37 23.68
CA CYS A 139 -3.08 -5.79 22.34
C CYS A 139 -2.62 -4.32 22.44
N ASN A 140 -3.27 -3.48 23.25
CA ASN A 140 -2.88 -2.08 23.42
C ASN A 140 -1.48 -1.89 24.04
N ALA A 141 -1.03 -2.86 24.85
CA ALA A 141 0.27 -2.82 25.49
C ALA A 141 1.41 -3.31 24.59
N ALA A 142 1.12 -4.23 23.67
CA ALA A 142 2.10 -4.83 22.77
C ALA A 142 2.12 -4.22 21.36
N ALA A 143 0.98 -3.84 20.78
CA ALA A 143 0.85 -3.26 19.45
C ALA A 143 1.15 -1.74 19.45
N ARG A 144 2.32 -1.35 19.95
CA ARG A 144 2.79 0.04 20.00
C ARG A 144 4.33 0.11 19.89
N PRO A 145 4.90 1.25 19.46
CA PRO A 145 6.36 1.37 19.30
C PRO A 145 7.17 1.10 20.59
N ASP A 146 6.63 1.48 21.75
CA ASP A 146 7.25 1.23 23.07
C ASP A 146 6.58 0.04 23.74
N VAL A 147 6.80 -1.17 23.20
CA VAL A 147 6.20 -2.42 23.67
C VAL A 147 6.36 -2.55 25.18
N ASP A 148 5.26 -2.81 25.90
CA ASP A 148 5.36 -3.04 27.34
C ASP A 148 6.27 -4.26 27.61
N PRO A 149 7.28 -4.15 28.50
CA PRO A 149 8.19 -5.25 28.79
C PRO A 149 7.50 -6.56 29.21
N ALA A 150 6.27 -6.50 29.74
CA ALA A 150 5.49 -7.68 30.07
C ALA A 150 5.09 -8.54 28.86
N TYR A 151 5.06 -7.95 27.66
CA TYR A 151 4.69 -8.61 26.41
C TYR A 151 5.88 -8.78 25.44
N GLN A 152 7.11 -8.67 25.93
CA GLN A 152 8.26 -9.19 25.18
C GLN A 152 8.14 -10.71 25.06
N ASN A 153 8.58 -11.30 23.95
CA ASN A 153 8.37 -12.71 23.65
C ASN A 153 6.89 -13.12 23.57
N TYR A 154 6.08 -12.27 22.94
CA TYR A 154 4.71 -12.60 22.56
C TYR A 154 4.56 -12.59 21.05
N CYS A 155 3.70 -13.49 20.57
CA CYS A 155 3.02 -13.30 19.30
C CYS A 155 1.90 -12.29 19.51
N VAL A 156 1.98 -11.16 18.83
CA VAL A 156 1.07 -10.03 18.95
C VAL A 156 -0.01 -10.16 17.89
N GLU A 157 -1.24 -10.24 18.36
CA GLU A 157 -2.45 -10.15 17.56
C GLU A 157 -3.47 -9.24 18.25
N CYS A 158 -4.40 -8.71 17.48
CA CYS A 158 -5.52 -7.93 17.98
C CYS A 158 -6.81 -8.40 17.29
N SER A 159 -7.96 -8.14 17.93
CA SER A 159 -9.27 -8.48 17.36
C SER A 159 -9.98 -7.23 16.83
N LEU A 160 -10.71 -7.40 15.73
CA LEU A 160 -11.68 -6.40 15.23
C LEU A 160 -12.71 -6.01 16.30
N ASP A 161 -13.04 -6.91 17.22
CA ASP A 161 -14.01 -6.63 18.30
C ASP A 161 -13.54 -5.50 19.24
N TYR A 162 -12.23 -5.20 19.28
CA TYR A 162 -11.67 -4.16 20.14
C TYR A 162 -11.85 -2.75 19.58
N ILE A 163 -12.17 -2.65 18.29
CA ILE A 163 -12.21 -1.42 17.49
C ILE A 163 -13.55 -1.26 16.77
N ALA A 164 -14.59 -1.93 17.27
CA ALA A 164 -15.93 -1.88 16.69
C ALA A 164 -16.35 -0.43 16.40
N ASP A 165 -16.95 -0.22 15.23
CA ASP A 165 -17.43 1.07 14.71
C ASP A 165 -16.34 2.09 14.29
N SER A 166 -15.07 1.70 14.22
CA SER A 166 -14.01 2.54 13.64
C SER A 166 -14.11 2.58 12.11
N THR A 167 -14.43 3.76 11.57
CA THR A 167 -14.35 4.04 10.13
C THR A 167 -13.14 4.88 9.80
N ILE A 168 -12.56 4.68 8.62
CA ILE A 168 -11.54 5.59 8.07
C ILE A 168 -12.12 6.26 6.83
N THR A 169 -11.93 7.57 6.72
CA THR A 169 -12.32 8.32 5.53
C THR A 169 -11.11 8.80 4.75
N PHE A 170 -11.05 8.40 3.49
CA PHE A 170 -10.09 8.86 2.51
C PHE A 170 -10.68 9.97 1.66
N LEU A 171 -9.84 10.98 1.40
CA LEU A 171 -10.00 11.92 0.30
C LEU A 171 -8.98 11.53 -0.76
N ILE A 172 -9.45 11.06 -1.91
CA ILE A 172 -8.63 10.64 -3.05
C ILE A 172 -8.95 11.58 -4.22
N PRO A 173 -7.97 12.24 -4.85
CA PRO A 173 -8.26 13.17 -5.95
C PRO A 173 -9.02 12.48 -7.08
N THR A 174 -10.00 13.17 -7.66
CA THR A 174 -10.72 12.65 -8.84
C THR A 174 -9.87 12.64 -10.10
N GLU A 175 -8.82 13.46 -10.11
CA GLU A 175 -7.84 13.59 -11.18
C GLU A 175 -6.46 13.71 -10.52
N PRO A 176 -5.59 12.70 -10.64
CA PRO A 176 -4.25 12.72 -10.06
C PRO A 176 -3.41 13.90 -10.57
N VAL A 177 -2.58 14.45 -9.70
CA VAL A 177 -1.72 15.61 -10.00
C VAL A 177 -0.28 15.21 -9.78
N PHE A 178 0.52 15.14 -10.84
CA PHE A 178 1.94 14.79 -10.73
C PHE A 178 2.73 15.79 -9.86
N GLN A 179 3.72 15.28 -9.14
CA GLN A 179 4.74 16.09 -8.47
C GLN A 179 6.07 16.03 -9.25
N ASP A 180 6.87 17.09 -9.14
CA ASP A 180 8.24 17.13 -9.68
C ASP A 180 9.20 16.17 -8.94
N THR A 181 8.84 15.75 -7.73
CA THR A 181 9.62 14.86 -6.88
C THR A 181 8.66 13.93 -6.17
N THR A 182 8.95 12.63 -6.22
CA THR A 182 8.17 11.60 -5.52
C THR A 182 8.18 11.84 -4.02
N SER A 183 7.09 11.52 -3.34
CA SER A 183 6.98 11.63 -1.89
C SER A 183 6.92 10.27 -1.21
N ASP A 184 7.56 10.14 -0.05
CA ASP A 184 7.25 9.04 0.86
C ASP A 184 5.85 9.21 1.47
N PHE A 185 5.38 8.18 2.18
CA PHE A 185 4.04 8.19 2.78
C PHE A 185 3.98 9.08 4.05
N GLY A 186 5.13 9.45 4.63
CA GLY A 186 5.22 10.06 5.96
C GLY A 186 4.99 9.08 7.12
N MET A 187 5.27 9.52 8.36
CA MET A 187 5.28 8.65 9.55
C MET A 187 3.94 7.96 9.86
N MET A 188 2.81 8.56 9.49
CA MET A 188 1.46 8.00 9.70
C MET A 188 0.71 7.89 8.35
N GLY A 189 1.49 7.80 7.27
CA GLY A 189 0.97 7.74 5.92
C GLY A 189 0.14 6.50 5.68
N LYS A 190 -0.83 6.64 4.78
CA LYS A 190 -1.48 5.50 4.14
C LYS A 190 -0.96 5.43 2.72
N VAL A 191 -0.73 4.23 2.20
CA VAL A 191 -0.42 4.03 0.79
C VAL A 191 -1.68 4.28 -0.04
N GLY A 192 -2.81 3.76 0.42
CA GLY A 192 -4.07 3.86 -0.28
C GLY A 192 -5.18 3.04 0.37
N VAL A 193 -6.19 2.71 -0.44
CA VAL A 193 -7.35 1.92 -0.04
C VAL A 193 -7.61 0.81 -1.06
N SER A 194 -7.78 -0.42 -0.58
CA SER A 194 -8.18 -1.57 -1.40
C SER A 194 -9.66 -1.50 -1.79
N LEU A 195 -10.01 -2.15 -2.90
CA LEU A 195 -11.41 -2.33 -3.30
C LEU A 195 -12.21 -3.11 -2.23
N SER A 196 -11.55 -3.96 -1.44
CA SER A 196 -12.17 -4.68 -0.32
C SER A 196 -12.51 -3.81 0.91
N GLY A 197 -12.18 -2.52 0.91
CA GLY A 197 -12.46 -1.63 2.04
C GLY A 197 -11.43 -1.72 3.17
N VAL A 198 -10.21 -2.13 2.85
CA VAL A 198 -9.08 -2.26 3.79
C VAL A 198 -7.99 -1.26 3.41
N VAL A 199 -7.35 -0.68 4.42
CA VAL A 199 -6.23 0.25 4.23
C VAL A 199 -5.00 -0.49 3.71
N PHE A 200 -4.33 0.11 2.72
CA PHE A 200 -2.95 -0.24 2.39
C PHE A 200 -2.02 0.62 3.25
N ASP A 201 -1.34 0.02 4.21
CA ASP A 201 -0.36 0.71 5.03
C ASP A 201 1.05 0.60 4.43
N PRO A 202 1.97 1.53 4.78
CA PRO A 202 3.39 1.40 4.45
C PRO A 202 4.01 0.14 5.07
N PRO A 203 5.28 -0.18 4.76
CA PRO A 203 5.98 -1.31 5.35
C PRO A 203 5.82 -1.42 6.87
N ALA A 204 5.54 -2.63 7.36
CA ALA A 204 5.52 -2.87 8.79
C ALA A 204 6.91 -2.61 9.38
N PRO A 205 7.03 -2.02 10.58
CA PRO A 205 8.31 -1.66 11.18
C PRO A 205 9.00 -2.90 11.80
N VAL A 206 9.42 -3.85 10.96
CA VAL A 206 9.99 -5.15 11.35
C VAL A 206 11.13 -4.97 12.37
N ASP A 207 12.07 -4.06 12.13
CA ASP A 207 13.18 -3.78 13.07
C ASP A 207 12.70 -3.44 14.50
N ALA A 208 11.62 -2.67 14.62
CA ALA A 208 11.08 -2.27 15.92
C ALA A 208 10.35 -3.44 16.61
N ILE A 209 9.67 -4.28 15.82
CA ILE A 209 8.97 -5.48 16.28
C ILE A 209 9.98 -6.50 16.82
N LEU A 210 11.01 -6.82 16.02
CA LEU A 210 12.07 -7.74 16.42
C LEU A 210 12.90 -7.22 17.59
N GLY A 211 13.10 -5.90 17.68
CA GLY A 211 13.80 -5.26 18.80
C GLY A 211 13.12 -5.47 20.17
N ALA A 212 11.84 -5.84 20.20
CA ALA A 212 11.10 -6.21 21.41
C ALA A 212 10.94 -7.73 21.59
N HIS A 213 11.58 -8.55 20.75
CA HIS A 213 11.38 -10.00 20.68
C HIS A 213 9.90 -10.37 20.52
N THR A 214 9.16 -9.60 19.75
CA THR A 214 7.76 -9.90 19.41
C THR A 214 7.63 -10.27 17.94
N ILE A 215 6.53 -10.93 17.60
CA ILE A 215 6.10 -11.14 16.21
C ILE A 215 4.71 -10.52 16.08
N ALA A 216 4.54 -9.53 15.21
CA ALA A 216 3.22 -8.94 14.94
C ALA A 216 2.55 -9.70 13.79
N ALA A 217 1.87 -10.79 14.10
CA ALA A 217 1.38 -11.74 13.12
C ALA A 217 0.47 -11.08 12.08
N PHE A 218 0.74 -11.37 10.80
CA PHE A 218 -0.22 -11.12 9.73
C PHE A 218 -1.11 -12.36 9.56
N ASP A 219 -2.31 -12.19 9.03
CA ASP A 219 -3.06 -13.32 8.48
C ASP A 219 -2.58 -13.65 7.06
N ASP A 220 -3.10 -14.74 6.49
CA ASP A 220 -2.78 -15.17 5.13
C ASP A 220 -3.08 -14.12 4.05
N CYS A 221 -3.88 -13.11 4.40
CA CYS A 221 -4.22 -11.99 3.54
C CYS A 221 -3.20 -10.83 3.61
N GLY A 222 -2.11 -11.00 4.38
CA GLY A 222 -1.05 -10.02 4.51
C GLY A 222 -1.44 -8.81 5.36
N GLY A 223 -2.48 -8.95 6.18
CA GLY A 223 -2.99 -7.90 7.05
C GLY A 223 -3.03 -8.28 8.52
N HIS A 224 -3.15 -7.29 9.38
CA HIS A 224 -3.39 -7.50 10.80
C HIS A 224 -4.24 -6.39 11.39
N VAL A 225 -4.65 -6.56 12.65
CA VAL A 225 -5.37 -5.55 13.41
C VAL A 225 -4.43 -4.80 14.33
N ASN A 226 -4.57 -3.48 14.41
CA ASN A 226 -4.02 -2.70 15.53
C ASN A 226 -5.06 -1.70 16.08
N PRO A 227 -4.87 -1.16 17.29
CA PRO A 227 -5.83 -0.24 17.91
C PRO A 227 -5.99 1.11 17.20
N HIS A 228 -5.10 1.47 16.28
CA HIS A 228 -5.06 2.80 15.67
C HIS A 228 -5.76 2.85 14.31
N THR A 229 -5.45 1.89 13.43
CA THR A 229 -5.94 1.81 12.05
C THR A 229 -7.06 0.78 11.92
N GLY A 230 -7.07 -0.23 12.78
CA GLY A 230 -7.91 -1.40 12.64
C GLY A 230 -7.30 -2.48 11.76
N TYR A 231 -8.10 -3.23 11.01
CA TYR A 231 -7.55 -4.18 10.05
C TYR A 231 -6.98 -3.45 8.83
N HIS A 232 -5.72 -3.73 8.50
CA HIS A 232 -4.99 -3.11 7.41
C HIS A 232 -3.99 -4.10 6.82
N TYR A 233 -3.69 -3.96 5.54
CA TYR A 233 -2.72 -4.78 4.85
C TYR A 233 -1.34 -4.12 4.84
N HIS A 234 -0.31 -4.95 4.87
CA HIS A 234 1.09 -4.58 4.59
C HIS A 234 1.62 -5.27 3.33
N ALA A 235 0.93 -6.28 2.83
CA ALA A 235 1.29 -7.03 1.63
C ALA A 235 0.04 -7.44 0.84
N ALA A 236 0.21 -7.63 -0.47
CA ALA A 236 -0.81 -8.22 -1.33
C ALA A 236 -0.55 -9.72 -1.50
N THR A 237 -1.45 -10.57 -1.00
CA THR A 237 -1.34 -12.04 -1.08
C THR A 237 -2.48 -12.69 -1.88
N GLY A 238 -3.28 -11.89 -2.57
CA GLY A 238 -4.41 -12.35 -3.39
C GLY A 238 -5.75 -12.44 -2.65
N CYS A 239 -5.86 -11.83 -1.46
CA CYS A 239 -7.12 -11.75 -0.73
C CYS A 239 -7.97 -10.50 -1.03
N SER A 240 -7.45 -9.49 -1.73
CA SER A 240 -8.25 -8.29 -2.03
C SER A 240 -9.39 -8.60 -3.00
N VAL A 241 -10.39 -7.73 -3.05
CA VAL A 241 -11.25 -7.63 -4.23
C VAL A 241 -10.42 -7.14 -5.40
N GLU A 242 -10.67 -7.72 -6.57
CA GLU A 242 -9.89 -7.47 -7.78
C GLU A 242 -10.82 -7.19 -8.96
N VAL A 243 -10.45 -6.24 -9.82
CA VAL A 243 -11.12 -5.99 -11.11
C VAL A 243 -10.19 -6.40 -12.23
N ALA A 244 -10.55 -7.51 -12.89
CA ALA A 244 -9.81 -8.04 -14.03
C ALA A 244 -9.77 -7.04 -15.20
N GLN A 245 -8.67 -7.05 -15.92
CA GLN A 245 -8.44 -6.19 -17.09
C GLN A 245 -8.60 -7.00 -18.38
N ASP A 246 -9.37 -6.48 -19.34
CA ASP A 246 -9.72 -7.21 -20.57
C ASP A 246 -8.55 -7.41 -21.54
N ASP A 247 -7.46 -6.65 -21.38
CA ASP A 247 -6.26 -6.67 -22.23
C ASP A 247 -5.14 -7.57 -21.69
N GLY A 248 -5.38 -8.27 -20.57
CA GLY A 248 -4.40 -9.16 -19.94
C GLY A 248 -3.43 -8.45 -19.01
N HIS A 249 -3.66 -7.18 -18.69
CA HIS A 249 -2.95 -6.48 -17.62
C HIS A 249 -3.26 -7.08 -16.24
N ALA A 250 -2.40 -6.84 -15.26
CA ALA A 250 -2.66 -7.15 -13.86
C ALA A 250 -4.02 -6.58 -13.40
N PRO A 251 -4.74 -7.25 -12.49
CA PRO A 251 -6.04 -6.76 -12.01
C PRO A 251 -5.88 -5.55 -11.08
N LEU A 252 -6.88 -4.66 -11.09
CA LEU A 252 -6.93 -3.51 -10.18
C LEU A 252 -7.28 -3.99 -8.77
N LEU A 253 -6.50 -3.58 -7.77
CA LEU A 253 -6.66 -3.96 -6.36
C LEU A 253 -7.18 -2.81 -5.49
N GLY A 254 -6.98 -1.57 -5.93
CA GLY A 254 -7.37 -0.37 -5.19
C GLY A 254 -6.73 0.89 -5.74
N TYR A 255 -6.70 1.94 -4.93
CA TYR A 255 -6.20 3.26 -5.34
C TYR A 255 -5.25 3.82 -4.29
N ALA A 256 -4.15 4.41 -4.77
CA ALA A 256 -3.19 5.12 -3.94
C ALA A 256 -3.75 6.47 -3.47
N MET A 257 -3.14 7.05 -2.43
CA MET A 257 -3.57 8.34 -1.86
C MET A 257 -3.51 9.51 -2.87
N ASP A 258 -2.69 9.40 -3.91
CA ASP A 258 -2.58 10.37 -5.01
C ASP A 258 -3.56 10.11 -6.17
N GLY A 259 -4.41 9.09 -6.04
CA GLY A 259 -5.52 8.77 -6.94
C GLY A 259 -5.17 7.86 -8.11
N PHE A 260 -3.91 7.46 -8.28
CA PHE A 260 -3.56 6.44 -9.27
C PHE A 260 -3.99 5.04 -8.83
N GLY A 261 -4.33 4.20 -9.80
CA GLY A 261 -4.68 2.79 -9.54
C GLY A 261 -3.48 1.99 -9.04
N ILE A 262 -3.75 1.04 -8.15
CA ILE A 262 -2.79 0.04 -7.66
C ILE A 262 -3.23 -1.33 -8.20
N TYR A 263 -2.38 -1.96 -8.99
CA TYR A 263 -2.63 -3.22 -9.67
C TYR A 263 -1.79 -4.36 -9.08
N GLY A 264 -2.17 -5.61 -9.38
CA GLY A 264 -1.40 -6.80 -9.03
C GLY A 264 0.04 -6.77 -9.55
N MET A 265 0.92 -7.55 -8.91
CA MET A 265 2.36 -7.55 -9.24
C MET A 265 2.63 -8.02 -10.67
N VAL A 266 1.87 -8.99 -11.15
CA VAL A 266 2.08 -9.63 -12.45
C VAL A 266 0.86 -9.51 -13.34
N ASP A 267 1.12 -9.38 -14.64
CA ASP A 267 0.11 -9.41 -15.69
C ASP A 267 -0.51 -10.79 -15.84
N GLY A 268 -1.56 -10.90 -16.65
CA GLY A 268 -2.29 -12.15 -16.90
C GLY A 268 -1.43 -13.26 -17.52
N ASP A 269 -0.24 -12.94 -18.04
CA ASP A 269 0.74 -13.93 -18.51
C ASP A 269 1.76 -14.37 -17.44
N GLY A 270 1.67 -13.80 -16.23
CA GLY A 270 2.52 -14.08 -15.09
C GLY A 270 3.84 -13.32 -15.07
N SER A 271 4.06 -12.37 -15.99
CA SER A 271 5.23 -11.49 -15.98
C SER A 271 4.99 -10.21 -15.19
N GLU A 272 6.01 -9.73 -14.50
CA GLU A 272 6.02 -8.40 -13.90
C GLU A 272 6.48 -7.39 -14.97
N PRO A 273 5.85 -6.20 -15.06
CA PRO A 273 6.30 -5.17 -15.98
C PRO A 273 7.78 -4.81 -15.79
N SER A 274 8.53 -4.76 -16.88
CA SER A 274 9.99 -4.56 -16.83
C SER A 274 10.44 -3.10 -16.73
N ASP A 275 9.50 -2.16 -16.84
CA ASP A 275 9.71 -0.72 -16.96
C ASP A 275 9.13 0.08 -15.78
N LEU A 276 8.92 -0.58 -14.63
CA LEU A 276 8.52 0.08 -13.39
C LEU A 276 9.59 1.09 -12.91
N ASP A 277 9.14 2.25 -12.48
CA ASP A 277 9.96 3.29 -11.83
C ASP A 277 10.26 2.98 -10.36
N GLU A 278 10.91 3.91 -9.65
CA GLU A 278 11.24 3.74 -8.23
C GLU A 278 10.03 3.62 -7.29
N CYS A 279 8.86 4.13 -7.69
CA CYS A 279 7.62 3.98 -6.95
C CYS A 279 6.89 2.68 -7.31
N ARG A 280 7.42 1.88 -8.24
CA ARG A 280 6.78 0.71 -8.86
C ARG A 280 5.60 1.08 -9.77
N GLY A 281 5.65 2.24 -10.41
CA GLY A 281 4.66 2.65 -11.40
C GLY A 281 5.22 2.76 -12.81
N HIS A 282 4.32 2.76 -13.78
CA HIS A 282 4.63 3.04 -15.19
C HIS A 282 3.38 3.62 -15.88
N SER A 283 3.42 3.89 -17.18
CA SER A 283 2.30 4.47 -17.93
C SER A 283 1.99 3.71 -19.20
N ASP A 284 0.69 3.60 -19.51
CA ASP A 284 0.19 3.13 -20.80
C ASP A 284 -0.96 4.01 -21.32
N ASP A 285 -1.35 3.82 -22.58
CA ASP A 285 -2.40 4.60 -23.26
C ASP A 285 -3.82 4.35 -22.68
N ALA A 286 -4.03 3.27 -21.93
CA ALA A 286 -5.35 2.85 -21.45
C ALA A 286 -5.65 3.40 -20.03
N ARG A 287 -4.64 3.43 -19.18
CA ARG A 287 -4.73 3.72 -17.74
C ARG A 287 -4.08 5.04 -17.38
N GLY A 288 -3.16 5.53 -18.22
CA GLY A 288 -2.19 6.54 -17.82
C GLY A 288 -1.19 5.95 -16.82
N TYR A 289 -0.66 6.79 -15.94
CA TYR A 289 0.24 6.32 -14.89
C TYR A 289 -0.49 5.50 -13.83
N HIS A 290 0.09 4.39 -13.40
CA HIS A 290 -0.46 3.51 -12.38
C HIS A 290 0.64 2.66 -11.74
N TYR A 291 0.34 2.06 -10.59
CA TYR A 291 1.29 1.29 -9.80
C TYR A 291 1.05 -0.22 -9.85
N HIS A 292 2.10 -1.00 -9.63
CA HIS A 292 2.05 -2.43 -9.37
C HIS A 292 2.55 -2.75 -7.96
N VAL A 293 1.78 -3.55 -7.22
CA VAL A 293 2.20 -4.01 -5.89
C VAL A 293 3.49 -4.82 -5.97
N ALA A 294 4.33 -4.72 -4.95
CA ALA A 294 5.52 -5.55 -4.79
C ALA A 294 5.15 -6.97 -4.37
N SER A 295 6.15 -7.86 -4.36
CA SER A 295 5.95 -9.18 -3.79
C SER A 295 5.68 -9.07 -2.30
N ALA A 296 4.83 -9.96 -1.75
CA ALA A 296 4.47 -9.92 -0.34
C ALA A 296 5.68 -9.93 0.61
N GLY A 297 6.75 -10.65 0.22
CA GLY A 297 7.98 -10.74 0.98
C GLY A 297 8.74 -9.42 1.13
N GLU A 298 8.54 -8.47 0.21
CA GLU A 298 9.19 -7.15 0.24
C GLU A 298 8.59 -6.20 1.28
N ASN A 299 7.52 -6.61 1.98
CA ASN A 299 6.86 -5.82 3.02
C ASN A 299 6.44 -4.43 2.51
N MET A 300 5.91 -4.35 1.30
CA MET A 300 5.44 -3.09 0.71
C MET A 300 4.44 -3.33 -0.41
N PHE A 301 3.57 -2.35 -0.67
CA PHE A 301 2.81 -2.29 -1.92
C PHE A 301 3.60 -1.55 -2.98
N ILE A 302 3.89 -0.27 -2.76
CA ILE A 302 4.55 0.63 -3.71
C ILE A 302 5.62 1.44 -2.99
N GLY A 303 6.61 1.96 -3.72
CA GLY A 303 7.80 2.59 -3.11
C GLY A 303 7.57 4.02 -2.63
N CYS A 304 6.71 4.76 -3.31
CA CYS A 304 6.44 6.17 -3.08
C CYS A 304 5.17 6.58 -3.82
N LEU A 305 4.80 7.86 -3.69
CA LEU A 305 3.74 8.49 -4.47
C LEU A 305 4.36 9.45 -5.50
N HIS A 306 3.95 9.30 -6.75
CA HIS A 306 4.36 10.14 -7.87
C HIS A 306 3.43 11.36 -8.04
N GLY A 307 2.23 11.33 -7.45
CA GLY A 307 1.27 12.44 -7.43
C GLY A 307 1.07 13.09 -6.06
N GLU A 308 0.40 14.25 -6.02
CA GLU A 308 -0.02 14.91 -4.79
C GLU A 308 -1.08 14.07 -4.08
N ALA A 309 -0.78 13.68 -2.84
CA ALA A 309 -1.66 12.86 -2.03
C ALA A 309 -2.85 13.66 -1.50
N GLY A 310 -4.02 13.03 -1.40
CA GLY A 310 -5.12 13.52 -0.58
C GLY A 310 -4.89 13.26 0.91
N SER A 311 -5.93 12.89 1.66
CA SER A 311 -5.83 12.73 3.12
C SER A 311 -6.65 11.55 3.64
N ALA A 312 -6.23 10.95 4.75
CA ALA A 312 -7.00 9.96 5.50
C ALA A 312 -7.28 10.47 6.92
N GLN A 313 -8.50 10.24 7.43
CA GLN A 313 -8.96 10.68 8.75
C GLN A 313 -9.83 9.62 9.44
#